data_AF-A0A517RNB0-F1
#
_entry.id   AF-A0A517RNB0-F1
#
_cell.length_a   1.000
_cell.length_b   1.000
_cell.length_c   1.000
_cell.angle_alpha   90.00
_cell.angle_beta   90.00
_cell.angle_gamma   90.00
#
_symmetry.space_group_name_H-M   'P 1'
#
loop_
_entity.id
_entity.type
_entity.pdbx_description
1 polymer ?
#
loop_
_entity_poly.entity_id
_entity_poly.type
_entity_poly.pdbx_seq_one_letter_code
_entity_poly.pdbx_strand_id
1 'polypeptide(L)'
;MRFENVNIALVPRKGLNCVDLAIMFYGRFLIPVLKLWALFAIPACTLVYLLSYYFLTDLRAVITVAYFFSSPLGVLLTWSTALFTFGNETGFRSLRSQFNPKLIPLILRCLFDRALFFIGPALILFSGNVLVLAGLIYLFFPGIWLAVRNGFRVEQSSLRFVGVASQEGSSHDHRTKDLISHDFGGLFARGFWTFFFCYVVTLVLFITFDYLSYKLLDFPILIGQIPFLFEMNNLDESLTNILLLMTTDPRVLTVLTGFILLVYPIGRLAWFFTYIDLRVRLDCWDMELRMTEVAQNLNSRGASS
;
A
#
# COMPACT_ATOMS: atom_id res chain seq x y z
N MET A 1 -27.74 -4.72 -8.44
CA MET A 1 -26.52 -5.35 -9.02
C MET A 1 -26.64 -6.84 -8.75
N ARG A 2 -26.20 -7.73 -9.66
CA ARG A 2 -26.22 -9.17 -9.40
C ARG A 2 -24.97 -9.56 -8.61
N PHE A 3 -25.16 -10.04 -7.37
CA PHE A 3 -24.06 -10.48 -6.49
C PHE A 3 -23.46 -11.83 -6.92
N GLU A 4 -24.01 -12.45 -7.97
CA GLU A 4 -23.47 -13.62 -8.67
C GLU A 4 -22.03 -13.40 -9.20
N ASN A 5 -21.55 -12.15 -9.30
CA ASN A 5 -20.25 -11.79 -9.86
C ASN A 5 -19.19 -11.33 -8.81
N VAL A 6 -19.36 -11.65 -7.52
CA VAL A 6 -18.30 -11.36 -6.53
C VAL A 6 -17.14 -12.34 -6.73
N ASN A 7 -15.98 -11.82 -7.16
CA ASN A 7 -14.81 -12.65 -7.50
C ASN A 7 -14.08 -13.25 -6.28
N ILE A 8 -14.52 -12.93 -5.05
CA ILE A 8 -13.89 -13.34 -3.80
C ILE A 8 -14.94 -13.77 -2.78
N ALA A 9 -14.74 -14.93 -2.16
CA ALA A 9 -15.58 -15.39 -1.05
C ALA A 9 -15.41 -14.50 0.19
N LEU A 10 -16.53 -13.90 0.63
CA LEU A 10 -16.67 -13.06 1.83
C LEU A 10 -16.74 -13.94 3.09
N VAL A 11 -15.61 -14.50 3.51
CA VAL A 11 -15.48 -15.36 4.69
C VAL A 11 -14.54 -14.69 5.69
N PRO A 12 -14.80 -14.78 7.01
CA PRO A 12 -13.86 -14.28 8.01
C PRO A 12 -12.52 -15.01 7.91
N ARG A 13 -11.43 -14.24 7.89
CA ARG A 13 -10.06 -14.69 7.67
C ARG A 13 -9.14 -14.27 8.81
N LYS A 14 -8.00 -14.95 8.93
CA LYS A 14 -6.86 -14.51 9.75
C LYS A 14 -6.02 -13.51 8.95
N GLY A 15 -5.23 -12.67 9.62
CA GLY A 15 -4.38 -11.66 8.96
C GLY A 15 -3.44 -12.23 7.89
N LEU A 16 -2.85 -13.40 8.13
CA LEU A 16 -2.01 -14.10 7.15
C LEU A 16 -2.80 -14.53 5.90
N ASN A 17 -4.01 -15.04 6.07
CA ASN A 17 -4.89 -15.42 4.95
C ASN A 17 -5.31 -14.21 4.11
N CYS A 18 -5.27 -12.99 4.65
CA CYS A 18 -5.48 -11.75 3.89
C CYS A 18 -4.27 -11.41 3.01
N VAL A 19 -3.06 -11.71 3.47
CA VAL A 19 -1.82 -11.57 2.68
C VAL A 19 -1.80 -12.61 1.55
N ASP A 20 -2.18 -13.86 1.83
CA ASP A 20 -2.27 -14.89 0.79
C ASP A 20 -3.27 -14.51 -0.30
N LEU A 21 -4.45 -14.02 0.10
CA LEU A 21 -5.45 -13.51 -0.84
C LEU A 21 -4.92 -12.32 -1.64
N ALA A 22 -4.16 -11.43 -1.02
CA ALA A 22 -3.51 -10.31 -1.70
C ALA A 22 -2.52 -10.77 -2.76
N ILE A 23 -1.71 -11.80 -2.47
CA ILE A 23 -0.76 -12.37 -3.42
C ILE A 23 -1.50 -13.06 -4.57
N MET A 24 -2.53 -13.86 -4.28
CA MET A 24 -3.35 -14.51 -5.31
C MET A 24 -4.02 -13.48 -6.22
N PHE A 25 -4.56 -12.41 -5.65
CA PHE A 25 -5.19 -11.33 -6.39
C PHE A 25 -4.17 -10.55 -7.23
N TYR A 26 -3.01 -10.23 -6.65
CA TYR A 26 -1.90 -9.59 -7.36
C TYR A 26 -1.43 -10.43 -8.55
N GLY A 27 -1.31 -11.75 -8.38
CA GLY A 27 -0.96 -12.68 -9.45
C GLY A 27 -2.02 -12.73 -10.57
N ARG A 28 -3.32 -12.79 -10.21
CA ARG A 28 -4.41 -12.81 -11.20
C ARG A 28 -4.50 -11.50 -12.00
N PHE A 29 -4.20 -10.36 -11.38
CA PHE A 29 -4.28 -9.03 -12.00
C PHE A 29 -2.90 -8.38 -12.20
N LEU A 30 -1.87 -9.19 -12.43
CA LEU A 30 -0.47 -8.73 -12.51
C LEU A 30 -0.28 -7.61 -13.54
N ILE A 31 -0.80 -7.79 -14.76
CA ILE A 31 -0.59 -6.84 -15.86
C ILE A 31 -1.21 -5.46 -15.55
N PRO A 32 -2.51 -5.35 -15.16
CA PRO A 32 -3.07 -4.07 -14.72
C PRO A 32 -2.30 -3.42 -13.57
N VAL A 33 -1.88 -4.20 -12.58
CA VAL A 33 -1.14 -3.69 -11.43
C VAL A 33 0.24 -3.19 -11.83
N LEU A 34 0.95 -3.89 -12.72
CA LEU A 34 2.24 -3.46 -13.26
C LEU A 34 2.14 -2.19 -14.11
N LYS A 35 1.05 -2.00 -14.87
CA LYS A 35 0.80 -0.74 -15.59
C LYS A 35 0.60 0.43 -14.65
N LEU A 36 -0.18 0.23 -13.57
CA LEU A 36 -0.35 1.24 -12.53
C LEU A 36 0.96 1.51 -11.79
N TRP A 37 1.73 0.46 -11.49
CA TRP A 37 3.06 0.58 -10.91
C TRP A 37 3.96 1.42 -11.79
N ALA A 38 4.08 1.11 -13.09
CA ALA A 38 4.94 1.83 -14.01
C ALA A 38 4.62 3.33 -14.09
N LEU A 39 3.32 3.69 -14.03
CA LEU A 39 2.87 5.09 -14.06
C LEU A 39 3.44 5.94 -12.91
N PHE A 40 3.68 5.34 -11.74
CA PHE A 40 4.19 6.06 -10.56
C PHE A 40 5.64 5.72 -10.23
N ALA A 41 6.06 4.47 -10.44
CA ALA A 41 7.40 3.99 -10.15
C ALA A 41 8.43 4.57 -11.11
N ILE A 42 8.13 4.69 -12.42
CA ILE A 42 9.09 5.26 -13.37
C ILE A 42 9.38 6.73 -13.02
N PRO A 43 8.38 7.62 -12.83
CA PRO A 43 8.64 8.99 -12.39
C PRO A 43 9.31 9.09 -11.02
N ALA A 44 8.98 8.20 -10.09
CA ALA A 44 9.64 8.18 -8.78
C ALA A 44 11.12 7.78 -8.89
N CYS A 45 11.44 6.75 -9.67
CA CYS A 45 12.81 6.30 -9.88
C CYS A 45 13.63 7.34 -10.64
N THR A 46 13.07 7.99 -11.67
CA THR A 46 13.77 9.06 -12.38
C THR A 46 14.02 10.26 -11.47
N LEU A 47 13.05 10.63 -10.63
CA LEU A 47 13.22 11.71 -9.67
C LEU A 47 14.27 11.38 -8.61
N VAL A 48 14.28 10.16 -8.06
CA VAL A 48 15.32 9.70 -7.13
C VAL A 48 16.69 9.69 -7.81
N TYR A 49 16.78 9.23 -9.05
CA TYR A 49 18.04 9.23 -9.81
C TYR A 49 18.60 10.64 -9.96
N LEU A 50 17.75 11.58 -10.42
CA LEU A 50 18.16 12.96 -10.64
C LEU A 50 18.54 13.65 -9.32
N LEU A 51 17.77 13.44 -8.26
CA LEU A 51 18.08 14.01 -6.95
C LEU A 51 19.38 13.43 -6.37
N SER A 52 19.61 12.13 -6.51
CA SER A 52 20.81 11.50 -5.97
C SER A 52 22.04 11.87 -6.80
N TYR A 53 21.92 11.91 -8.13
CA TYR A 53 22.99 12.27 -9.03
C TYR A 53 23.42 13.75 -8.93
N TYR A 54 22.47 14.68 -8.87
CA TYR A 54 22.79 16.13 -8.88
C TYR A 54 22.95 16.74 -7.50
N PHE A 55 22.25 16.23 -6.48
CA PHE A 55 22.22 16.84 -5.14
C PHE A 55 22.81 15.96 -4.05
N LEU A 56 23.42 14.81 -4.40
CA LEU A 56 24.03 13.85 -3.45
C LEU A 56 23.06 13.52 -2.30
N THR A 57 21.80 13.26 -2.67
CA THR A 57 20.75 13.02 -1.67
C THR A 57 20.88 11.63 -1.04
N ASP A 58 20.72 11.60 0.29
CA ASP A 58 20.77 10.38 1.10
C ASP A 58 19.50 9.52 0.95
N LEU A 59 19.59 8.27 1.43
CA LEU A 59 18.47 7.34 1.64
C LEU A 59 17.22 7.99 2.26
N ARG A 60 17.39 9.01 3.11
CA ARG A 60 16.28 9.74 3.75
C ARG A 60 15.37 10.37 2.70
N ALA A 61 15.93 11.04 1.70
CA ALA A 61 15.18 11.65 0.60
C ALA A 61 14.50 10.60 -0.28
N VAL A 62 15.14 9.44 -0.44
CA VAL A 62 14.58 8.31 -1.20
C VAL A 62 13.33 7.76 -0.53
N ILE A 63 13.38 7.58 0.79
CA ILE A 63 12.23 7.15 1.59
C ILE A 63 11.11 8.19 1.51
N THR A 64 11.42 9.50 1.52
CA THR A 64 10.37 10.54 1.39
C THR A 64 9.68 10.46 0.03
N VAL A 65 10.44 10.35 -1.06
CA VAL A 65 9.90 10.22 -2.41
C VAL A 65 9.02 8.98 -2.52
N ALA A 66 9.52 7.81 -2.12
CA ALA A 66 8.76 6.56 -2.13
C ALA A 66 7.48 6.68 -1.27
N TYR A 67 7.55 7.34 -0.12
CA TYR A 67 6.41 7.57 0.76
C TYR A 67 5.33 8.48 0.13
N PHE A 68 5.70 9.53 -0.61
CA PHE A 68 4.70 10.37 -1.26
C PHE A 68 4.12 9.72 -2.52
N PHE A 69 4.94 9.07 -3.35
CA PHE A 69 4.48 8.41 -4.58
C PHE A 69 3.63 7.16 -4.32
N SER A 70 3.84 6.46 -3.21
CA SER A 70 2.99 5.32 -2.84
C SER A 70 1.56 5.73 -2.46
N SER A 71 1.29 7.01 -2.20
CA SER A 71 -0.06 7.52 -1.84
C SER A 71 -1.04 7.48 -3.01
N PRO A 72 -0.79 8.19 -4.14
CA PRO A 72 -1.69 8.14 -5.29
C PRO A 72 -1.77 6.73 -5.88
N LEU A 73 -0.66 5.99 -5.90
CA LEU A 73 -0.65 4.59 -6.32
C LEU A 73 -1.56 3.75 -5.42
N GLY A 74 -1.48 3.91 -4.10
CA GLY A 74 -2.32 3.18 -3.15
C GLY A 74 -3.80 3.46 -3.31
N VAL A 75 -4.19 4.70 -3.62
CA VAL A 75 -5.58 5.09 -3.89
C VAL A 75 -6.12 4.42 -5.14
N LEU A 76 -5.41 4.55 -6.27
CA LEU A 76 -5.82 3.98 -7.55
C LEU A 76 -5.85 2.46 -7.51
N LEU A 77 -4.91 1.85 -6.78
CA LEU A 77 -4.88 0.41 -6.57
C LEU A 77 -6.09 -0.06 -5.77
N THR A 78 -6.43 0.58 -4.65
CA THR A 78 -7.64 0.19 -3.89
C THR A 78 -8.92 0.42 -4.69
N TRP A 79 -8.98 1.48 -5.48
CA TRP A 79 -10.12 1.76 -6.34
C TRP A 79 -10.32 0.69 -7.42
N SER A 80 -9.26 0.34 -8.14
CA SER A 80 -9.30 -0.73 -9.14
C SER A 80 -9.59 -2.09 -8.51
N THR A 81 -9.03 -2.37 -7.34
CA THR A 81 -9.30 -3.60 -6.58
C THR A 81 -10.78 -3.68 -6.20
N ALA A 82 -11.39 -2.60 -5.71
CA ALA A 82 -12.82 -2.58 -5.41
C ALA A 82 -13.69 -2.86 -6.66
N LEU A 83 -13.33 -2.32 -7.83
CA LEU A 83 -14.06 -2.60 -9.07
C LEU A 83 -13.93 -4.06 -9.53
N PHE A 84 -12.72 -4.62 -9.47
CA PHE A 84 -12.46 -6.00 -9.87
C PHE A 84 -13.06 -7.05 -8.92
N THR A 85 -13.11 -6.74 -7.62
CA THR A 85 -13.67 -7.64 -6.60
C THR A 85 -15.19 -7.78 -6.71
N PHE A 86 -15.88 -6.70 -7.05
CA PHE A 86 -17.35 -6.64 -7.14
C PHE A 86 -17.88 -6.60 -8.57
N GLY A 87 -17.10 -7.11 -9.54
CA GLY A 87 -17.64 -7.54 -10.85
C GLY A 87 -18.03 -6.43 -11.83
N ASN A 88 -17.57 -5.19 -11.64
CA ASN A 88 -17.72 -4.17 -12.69
C ASN A 88 -16.62 -4.41 -13.73
N GLU A 89 -16.85 -5.37 -14.62
CA GLU A 89 -15.93 -5.73 -15.71
C GLU A 89 -15.87 -4.61 -16.74
N THR A 90 -15.07 -3.58 -16.50
CA THR A 90 -14.53 -2.80 -17.60
C THR A 90 -13.22 -3.44 -18.02
N GLY A 91 -13.26 -4.12 -19.18
CA GLY A 91 -12.12 -4.80 -19.76
C GLY A 91 -10.85 -3.93 -19.88
N PHE A 92 -9.75 -4.59 -20.25
CA PHE A 92 -8.36 -4.11 -20.37
C PHE A 92 -8.13 -2.70 -20.96
N ARG A 93 -9.10 -2.12 -21.68
CA ARG A 93 -9.08 -0.74 -22.23
C ARG A 93 -9.35 0.37 -21.21
N SER A 94 -9.71 0.05 -19.98
CA SER A 94 -10.35 1.00 -19.05
C SER A 94 -9.43 1.71 -18.04
N LEU A 95 -8.10 1.79 -18.19
CA LEU A 95 -7.31 2.63 -17.26
C LEU A 95 -7.75 4.10 -17.33
N ARG A 96 -8.06 4.61 -18.53
CA ARG A 96 -8.50 6.00 -18.74
C ARG A 96 -9.94 6.26 -18.29
N SER A 97 -10.84 5.29 -18.44
CA SER A 97 -12.23 5.39 -17.93
C SER A 97 -12.36 5.08 -16.44
N GLN A 98 -11.32 4.51 -15.81
CA GLN A 98 -11.24 4.37 -14.35
C GLN A 98 -10.83 5.69 -13.66
N PHE A 99 -10.19 6.62 -14.37
CA PHE A 99 -9.91 7.97 -13.87
C PHE A 99 -11.19 8.79 -13.82
N ASN A 100 -11.89 8.68 -12.69
CA ASN A 100 -13.01 9.54 -12.36
C ASN A 100 -12.49 10.87 -11.77
N PRO A 101 -12.99 12.05 -12.18
CA PRO A 101 -12.61 13.32 -11.54
C PRO A 101 -12.87 13.35 -10.04
N LYS A 102 -13.79 12.51 -9.52
CA LYS A 102 -14.02 12.32 -8.08
C LYS A 102 -12.83 11.68 -7.34
N LEU A 103 -11.88 11.06 -8.04
CA LEU A 103 -10.65 10.53 -7.45
C LEU A 103 -9.65 11.63 -7.11
N ILE A 104 -9.62 12.74 -7.86
CA ILE A 104 -8.67 13.84 -7.67
C ILE A 104 -8.75 14.41 -6.24
N PRO A 105 -9.93 14.80 -5.71
CA PRO A 105 -10.00 15.28 -4.34
C PRO A 105 -9.63 14.21 -3.31
N LEU A 106 -9.88 12.92 -3.60
CA LEU A 106 -9.47 11.83 -2.71
C LEU A 106 -7.95 11.69 -2.66
N ILE A 107 -7.28 11.72 -3.82
CA ILE A 107 -5.82 11.65 -3.94
C ILE A 107 -5.18 12.85 -3.23
N LEU A 108 -5.67 14.06 -3.51
CA LEU A 108 -5.17 15.29 -2.87
C LEU A 108 -5.34 15.24 -1.36
N ARG A 109 -6.50 14.77 -0.88
CA ARG A 109 -6.73 14.66 0.55
C ARG A 109 -5.86 13.58 1.19
N CYS A 110 -5.64 12.44 0.55
CA CYS A 110 -4.73 11.40 1.04
C CYS A 110 -3.26 11.86 1.04
N LEU A 111 -2.84 12.64 0.03
CA LEU A 111 -1.53 13.29 0.02
C LEU A 111 -1.40 14.28 1.18
N PHE A 112 -2.43 15.10 1.44
CA PHE A 112 -2.46 16.02 2.57
C PHE A 112 -2.38 15.28 3.91
N ASP A 113 -3.18 14.22 4.09
CA ASP A 113 -3.12 13.41 5.31
C ASP A 113 -1.72 12.80 5.47
N ARG A 114 -1.11 12.28 4.40
CA ARG A 114 0.27 11.76 4.43
C ARG A 114 1.30 12.83 4.75
N ALA A 115 1.16 14.05 4.24
CA ALA A 115 2.03 15.16 4.57
C ALA A 115 1.96 15.48 6.07
N LEU A 116 0.77 15.47 6.66
CA LEU A 116 0.59 15.63 8.11
C LEU A 116 1.28 14.49 8.89
N PHE A 117 1.05 13.23 8.50
CA PHE A 117 1.75 12.10 9.11
C PHE A 117 3.27 12.20 8.98
N PHE A 118 3.76 12.76 7.89
CA PHE A 118 5.17 12.88 7.61
C PHE A 118 5.88 13.92 8.49
N ILE A 119 5.16 14.85 9.13
CA ILE A 119 5.77 15.88 10.00
C ILE A 119 6.59 15.24 11.12
N GLY A 120 6.06 14.22 11.81
CA GLY A 120 6.77 13.52 12.89
C GLY A 120 8.07 12.86 12.39
N PRO A 121 8.01 11.94 11.42
CA PRO A 121 9.19 11.33 10.81
C PRO A 121 10.16 12.36 10.20
N ALA A 122 9.67 13.45 9.60
CA ALA A 122 10.52 14.49 9.05
C ALA A 122 11.35 15.18 10.13
N LEU A 123 10.74 15.49 11.28
CA LEU A 123 11.44 16.06 12.43
C LEU A 123 12.50 15.10 12.98
N ILE A 124 12.26 13.78 12.94
CA ILE A 124 13.23 12.78 13.40
C ILE A 124 14.36 12.58 12.38
N LEU A 125 14.04 12.50 11.10
CA LEU A 125 14.99 12.15 10.03
C LEU A 125 15.83 13.35 9.58
N PHE A 126 15.30 14.56 9.61
CA PHE A 126 15.98 15.76 9.10
C PHE A 126 16.45 16.72 10.20
N SER A 127 15.98 16.58 11.45
CA SER A 127 16.50 17.40 12.54
C SER A 127 17.60 16.67 13.30
N GLY A 128 18.78 17.29 13.39
CA GLY A 128 19.91 16.79 14.19
C GLY A 128 19.85 17.13 15.69
N ASN A 129 18.80 17.82 16.17
CA ASN A 129 18.76 18.47 17.50
C ASN A 129 17.53 18.06 18.33
N VAL A 130 17.27 18.79 19.44
CA VAL A 130 16.15 18.65 20.41
C VAL A 130 14.76 18.44 19.77
N LEU A 131 14.56 18.85 18.53
CA LEU A 131 13.32 18.63 17.78
C LEU A 131 13.02 17.14 17.50
N VAL A 132 13.99 16.23 17.64
CA VAL A 132 13.75 14.77 17.57
C VAL A 132 12.74 14.33 18.64
N LEU A 133 12.80 14.90 19.84
CA LEU A 133 11.85 14.60 20.91
C LEU A 133 10.43 15.06 20.54
N ALA A 134 10.32 16.25 19.94
CA ALA A 134 9.03 16.75 19.43
C ALA A 134 8.49 15.87 18.29
N GLY A 135 9.37 15.36 17.41
CA GLY A 135 9.02 14.39 16.37
C GLY A 135 8.49 13.07 16.95
N LEU A 136 9.11 12.54 18.00
CA LEU A 136 8.63 11.35 18.71
C LEU A 136 7.26 11.57 19.36
N ILE A 137 7.08 12.70 20.07
CA ILE A 137 5.78 13.06 20.66
C ILE A 137 4.71 13.16 19.57
N TYR A 138 5.04 13.75 18.42
CA TYR A 138 4.14 13.84 17.28
C TYR A 138 3.77 12.45 16.71
N LEU A 139 4.73 11.53 16.62
CA LEU A 139 4.48 10.18 16.12
C LEU A 139 3.46 9.42 17.00
N PHE A 140 3.59 9.50 18.32
CA PHE A 140 2.74 8.77 19.24
C PHE A 140 1.36 9.39 19.44
N PHE A 141 1.25 10.71 19.59
CA PHE A 141 -0.04 11.33 19.88
C PHE A 141 -0.84 11.65 18.61
N PRO A 142 -0.50 12.70 17.82
CA PRO A 142 -1.26 13.02 16.62
C PRO A 142 -1.09 11.95 15.53
N GLY A 143 0.06 11.26 15.46
CA GLY A 143 0.27 10.18 14.48
C GLY A 143 -0.70 9.01 14.70
N ILE A 144 -0.77 8.43 15.89
CA ILE A 144 -1.73 7.34 16.16
C ILE A 144 -3.17 7.81 15.98
N TRP A 145 -3.51 9.01 16.47
CA TRP A 145 -4.85 9.57 16.32
C TRP A 145 -5.26 9.73 14.85
N LEU A 146 -4.38 10.27 14.01
CA LEU A 146 -4.62 10.38 12.58
C LEU A 146 -4.74 8.98 11.94
N ALA A 147 -3.92 8.01 12.37
CA ALA A 147 -3.91 6.64 11.81
C ALA A 147 -5.25 5.93 12.06
N VAL A 148 -5.77 6.04 13.28
CA VAL A 148 -7.09 5.51 13.65
C VAL A 148 -8.19 6.18 12.83
N ARG A 149 -8.13 7.52 12.70
CA ARG A 149 -9.19 8.30 12.04
C ARG A 149 -9.23 8.12 10.52
N ASN A 150 -8.07 7.98 9.88
CA ASN A 150 -7.95 7.98 8.42
C ASN A 150 -7.59 6.60 7.82
N GLY A 151 -7.32 5.58 8.64
CA GLY A 151 -6.73 4.31 8.20
C GLY A 151 -7.50 3.53 7.12
N PHE A 152 -8.83 3.65 7.08
CA PHE A 152 -9.69 2.96 6.10
C PHE A 152 -10.51 3.89 5.20
N ARG A 153 -10.15 5.18 5.11
CA ARG A 153 -10.98 6.15 4.38
C ARG A 153 -11.05 5.86 2.90
N VAL A 154 -9.95 5.38 2.31
CA VAL A 154 -9.87 5.09 0.88
C VAL A 154 -10.74 3.89 0.55
N GLU A 155 -10.67 2.85 1.38
CA GLU A 155 -11.46 1.62 1.29
C GLU A 155 -12.95 1.96 1.37
N GLN A 156 -13.37 2.77 2.36
CA GLN A 156 -14.73 3.29 2.48
C GLN A 156 -15.19 4.03 1.22
N SER A 157 -14.37 4.96 0.72
CA SER A 157 -14.71 5.75 -0.46
C SER A 157 -14.84 4.90 -1.73
N SER A 158 -13.99 3.88 -1.88
CA SER A 158 -14.01 2.97 -3.01
C SER A 158 -15.28 2.11 -3.02
N LEU A 159 -15.65 1.52 -1.88
CA LEU A 159 -16.87 0.69 -1.78
C LEU A 159 -18.16 1.50 -1.94
N ARG A 160 -18.19 2.74 -1.45
CA ARG A 160 -19.32 3.67 -1.68
C ARG A 160 -19.50 3.98 -3.16
N PHE A 161 -18.41 4.11 -3.90
CA PHE A 161 -18.48 4.34 -5.34
C PHE A 161 -19.00 3.11 -6.11
N VAL A 162 -18.54 1.91 -5.73
CA VAL A 162 -19.06 0.66 -6.31
C VAL A 162 -20.55 0.46 -5.97
N GLY A 163 -21.09 1.19 -4.99
CA GLY A 163 -22.50 1.10 -4.60
C GLY A 163 -22.82 -0.11 -3.72
N VAL A 164 -21.79 -0.73 -3.13
CA VAL A 164 -21.91 -1.90 -2.24
C VAL A 164 -22.05 -1.46 -0.78
N ALA A 165 -21.49 -0.30 -0.41
CA ALA A 165 -21.78 0.32 0.88
C ALA A 165 -23.07 1.15 0.76
N SER A 166 -24.04 0.92 1.65
CA SER A 166 -25.33 1.62 1.69
C SER A 166 -25.14 3.15 1.70
N GLN A 167 -25.97 3.84 0.92
CA GLN A 167 -26.00 5.32 0.86
C GLN A 167 -26.55 5.96 2.15
N GLU A 168 -27.21 5.19 3.01
CA GLU A 168 -27.64 5.55 4.38
C GLU A 168 -26.49 5.22 5.36
N GLY A 169 -25.42 5.99 5.51
CA GLY A 169 -25.36 7.44 5.56
C GLY A 169 -25.16 7.99 6.99
N SER A 170 -24.57 7.24 7.94
CA SER A 170 -23.78 7.75 9.10
C SER A 170 -23.63 6.70 10.22
N SER A 171 -24.68 5.95 10.53
CA SER A 171 -24.73 5.03 11.67
C SER A 171 -23.69 3.91 11.58
N HIS A 172 -23.56 3.27 10.42
CA HIS A 172 -22.60 2.19 10.21
C HIS A 172 -21.15 2.67 10.22
N ASP A 173 -20.88 3.86 9.70
CA ASP A 173 -19.53 4.42 9.69
C ASP A 173 -19.05 4.85 11.08
N HIS A 174 -19.96 5.30 11.95
CA HIS A 174 -19.66 5.53 13.35
C HIS A 174 -19.38 4.21 14.07
N ARG A 175 -20.21 3.19 13.84
CA ARG A 175 -20.04 1.86 14.44
C ARG A 175 -18.70 1.23 14.03
N THR A 176 -18.36 1.21 12.74
CA THR A 176 -17.07 0.69 12.27
C THR A 176 -15.89 1.47 12.88
N LYS A 177 -15.99 2.80 13.05
CA LYS A 177 -14.94 3.61 13.68
C LYS A 177 -14.76 3.32 15.17
N ASP A 178 -15.86 3.12 15.89
CA ASP A 178 -15.84 2.77 17.32
C ASP A 178 -15.32 1.34 17.53
N LEU A 179 -15.60 0.44 16.60
CA LEU A 179 -15.03 -0.91 16.58
C LEU A 179 -13.52 -0.89 16.27
N ILE A 180 -13.08 -0.07 15.32
CA ILE A 180 -11.67 0.10 14.98
C ILE A 180 -10.87 0.68 16.15
N SER A 181 -11.45 1.63 16.91
CA SER A 181 -10.76 2.21 18.06
C SER A 181 -10.60 1.19 19.19
N HIS A 182 -11.57 0.27 19.37
CA HIS A 182 -11.49 -0.79 20.36
C HIS A 182 -10.51 -1.91 19.97
N ASP A 183 -10.44 -2.29 18.68
CA ASP A 183 -9.58 -3.38 18.17
C ASP A 183 -8.26 -2.88 17.55
N PHE A 184 -7.84 -1.65 17.88
CA PHE A 184 -6.67 -1.00 17.30
C PHE A 184 -5.39 -1.84 17.46
N GLY A 185 -5.20 -2.49 18.61
CA GLY A 185 -4.02 -3.34 18.85
C GLY A 185 -3.92 -4.52 17.87
N GLY A 186 -5.04 -5.18 17.59
CA GLY A 186 -5.11 -6.27 16.61
C GLY A 186 -4.88 -5.78 15.19
N LEU A 187 -5.43 -4.62 14.83
CA LEU A 187 -5.21 -3.97 13.54
C LEU A 187 -3.77 -3.54 13.33
N PHE A 188 -3.17 -2.95 14.35
CA PHE A 188 -1.77 -2.54 14.35
C PHE A 188 -0.87 -3.77 14.16
N ALA A 189 -1.11 -4.86 14.91
CA ALA A 189 -0.35 -6.10 14.76
C ALA A 189 -0.47 -6.68 13.33
N ARG A 190 -1.68 -6.71 12.75
CA ARG A 190 -1.87 -7.17 11.35
C ARG A 190 -1.14 -6.28 10.35
N GLY A 191 -1.21 -4.95 10.53
CA GLY A 191 -0.49 -3.99 9.71
C GLY A 191 1.03 -4.15 9.82
N PHE A 192 1.53 -4.34 11.03
CA PHE A 192 2.94 -4.57 11.32
C PHE A 192 3.45 -5.86 10.65
N TRP A 193 2.74 -6.98 10.79
CA TRP A 193 3.10 -8.23 10.12
C TRP A 193 3.07 -8.13 8.60
N THR A 194 2.09 -7.41 8.05
CA THR A 194 2.02 -7.15 6.60
C THR A 194 3.19 -6.29 6.13
N PHE A 195 3.56 -5.26 6.90
CA PHE A 195 4.73 -4.43 6.61
C PHE A 195 6.03 -5.23 6.68
N PHE A 196 6.19 -6.03 7.73
CA PHE A 196 7.36 -6.90 7.89
C PHE A 196 7.49 -7.90 6.74
N PHE A 197 6.39 -8.54 6.33
CA PHE A 197 6.37 -9.42 5.16
C PHE A 197 6.81 -8.69 3.89
N CYS A 198 6.22 -7.53 3.60
CA CYS A 198 6.60 -6.72 2.43
C CYS A 198 8.07 -6.28 2.48
N TYR A 199 8.58 -5.94 3.65
CA TYR A 199 9.98 -5.57 3.84
C TYR A 199 10.93 -6.73 3.50
N VAL A 200 10.67 -7.93 4.02
CA VAL A 200 11.45 -9.14 3.73
C VAL A 200 11.39 -9.47 2.23
N VAL A 201 10.20 -9.43 1.62
CA VAL A 201 10.05 -9.68 0.17
C VAL A 201 10.84 -8.66 -0.65
N THR A 202 10.83 -7.38 -0.26
CA THR A 202 11.61 -6.34 -0.93
C THR A 202 13.10 -6.63 -0.88
N LEU A 203 13.62 -7.01 0.30
CA LEU A 203 15.04 -7.37 0.46
C LEU A 203 15.42 -8.59 -0.39
N VAL A 204 14.62 -9.65 -0.36
CA VAL A 204 14.87 -10.87 -1.15
C VAL A 204 14.87 -10.55 -2.65
N LEU A 205 13.89 -9.79 -3.13
CA LEU A 205 13.81 -9.40 -4.55
C LEU A 205 14.98 -8.51 -4.96
N PHE A 206 15.38 -7.57 -4.09
CA PHE A 206 16.50 -6.67 -4.36
C PHE A 206 17.83 -7.44 -4.45
N ILE A 207 18.13 -8.30 -3.47
CA ILE A 207 19.36 -9.10 -3.44
C ILE A 207 19.41 -10.08 -4.63
N THR A 208 18.29 -10.75 -4.94
CA THR A 208 18.22 -11.67 -6.07
C THR A 208 18.40 -10.95 -7.41
N PHE A 209 17.82 -9.76 -7.56
CA PHE A 209 18.00 -8.94 -8.76
C PHE A 209 19.45 -8.46 -8.91
N ASP A 210 20.07 -7.97 -7.84
CA ASP A 210 21.48 -7.54 -7.87
C ASP A 210 22.42 -8.69 -8.25
N TYR A 211 22.21 -9.89 -7.68
CA TYR A 211 22.95 -11.09 -8.06
C TYR A 211 22.76 -11.44 -9.54
N LEU A 212 21.52 -11.35 -10.04
CA LEU A 212 21.20 -11.65 -11.44
C LEU A 212 21.82 -10.62 -12.40
N SER A 213 21.76 -9.33 -12.07
CA SER A 213 22.37 -8.24 -12.83
C SER A 213 23.90 -8.40 -12.92
N TYR A 214 24.53 -8.79 -11.81
CA TYR A 214 25.95 -9.09 -11.79
C TYR A 214 26.30 -10.28 -12.69
N LYS A 215 25.54 -11.38 -12.63
CA LYS A 215 25.84 -12.60 -13.40
C LYS A 215 25.49 -12.54 -14.89
N LEU A 216 24.44 -11.81 -15.28
CA LEU A 216 23.94 -11.80 -16.66
C LEU A 216 24.44 -10.62 -17.49
N LEU A 217 24.64 -9.45 -16.86
CA LEU A 217 24.89 -8.20 -17.56
C LEU A 217 26.25 -7.59 -17.23
N ASP A 218 27.06 -8.26 -16.38
CA ASP A 218 28.29 -7.74 -15.79
C ASP A 218 28.11 -6.30 -15.25
N PHE A 219 26.90 -5.99 -14.77
CA PHE A 219 26.53 -4.67 -14.28
C PHE A 219 26.38 -4.75 -12.76
N PRO A 220 27.46 -4.50 -11.99
CA PRO A 220 27.40 -4.57 -10.54
C PRO A 220 26.63 -3.38 -9.98
N ILE A 221 25.51 -3.65 -9.28
CA ILE A 221 24.73 -2.62 -8.59
C ILE A 221 25.18 -2.51 -7.14
N LEU A 222 25.34 -3.64 -6.42
CA LEU A 222 25.76 -3.62 -5.02
C LEU A 222 26.83 -4.69 -4.72
N ILE A 223 26.54 -5.97 -4.94
CA ILE A 223 27.44 -7.10 -4.61
C ILE A 223 28.75 -7.02 -5.40
N GLY A 224 28.71 -6.64 -6.67
CA GLY A 224 29.92 -6.60 -7.50
C GLY A 224 30.77 -5.33 -7.35
N GLN A 225 30.31 -4.32 -6.59
CA GLN A 225 31.11 -3.14 -6.26
C GLN A 225 31.95 -3.33 -4.99
N ILE A 226 31.76 -4.45 -4.27
CA ILE A 226 32.45 -4.73 -3.02
C ILE A 226 33.51 -5.80 -3.26
N PRO A 227 34.80 -5.43 -3.40
CA PRO A 227 35.86 -6.39 -3.73
C PRO A 227 36.13 -7.45 -2.63
N PHE A 228 35.56 -7.34 -1.43
CA PHE A 228 35.95 -8.13 -0.25
C PHE A 228 34.80 -8.70 0.59
N LEU A 229 33.62 -8.97 0.00
CA LEU A 229 32.44 -9.46 0.72
C LEU A 229 32.64 -10.78 1.51
N PHE A 230 33.72 -11.54 1.24
CA PHE A 230 33.98 -12.85 1.83
C PHE A 230 35.32 -12.96 2.57
N GLU A 231 36.07 -11.86 2.75
CA GLU A 231 37.26 -11.87 3.61
C GLU A 231 36.84 -11.70 5.07
N MET A 232 36.88 -12.80 5.82
CA MET A 232 36.42 -12.93 7.21
C MET A 232 37.09 -11.94 8.19
N ASN A 233 38.23 -11.34 7.80
CA ASN A 233 39.01 -10.43 8.63
C ASN A 233 38.53 -8.97 8.61
N ASN A 234 37.71 -8.57 7.63
CA ASN A 234 37.30 -7.17 7.41
C ASN A 234 35.76 -6.99 7.36
N LEU A 235 35.00 -7.84 8.06
CA LEU A 235 33.53 -7.81 8.04
C LEU A 235 32.95 -6.44 8.42
N ASP A 236 33.54 -5.79 9.43
CA ASP A 236 33.12 -4.46 9.90
C ASP A 236 33.27 -3.38 8.82
N GLU A 237 34.39 -3.39 8.09
CA GLU A 237 34.63 -2.47 6.97
C GLU A 237 33.75 -2.80 5.75
N SER A 238 33.44 -4.09 5.52
CA SER A 238 32.49 -4.47 4.47
C SER A 238 31.08 -3.95 4.77
N LEU A 239 30.65 -4.01 6.04
CA LEU A 239 29.31 -3.58 6.47
C LEU A 239 29.17 -2.06 6.39
N THR A 240 30.20 -1.31 6.78
CA THR A 240 30.19 0.16 6.64
C THR A 240 30.19 0.57 5.17
N ASN A 241 30.95 -0.12 4.31
CA ASN A 241 30.95 0.14 2.87
C ASN A 241 29.58 -0.20 2.25
N ILE A 242 28.98 -1.34 2.59
CA ILE A 242 27.61 -1.71 2.14
C ILE A 242 26.61 -0.64 2.57
N LEU A 243 26.66 -0.21 3.83
CA LEU A 243 25.77 0.82 4.35
C LEU A 243 25.96 2.15 3.59
N LEU A 244 27.22 2.54 3.36
CA LEU A 244 27.56 3.75 2.63
C LEU A 244 27.00 3.69 1.19
N LEU A 245 27.28 2.61 0.46
CA LEU A 245 26.74 2.34 -0.87
C LEU A 245 25.20 2.36 -0.91
N MET A 246 24.54 1.73 0.06
CA MET A 246 23.08 1.76 0.20
C MET A 246 22.52 3.14 0.53
N THR A 247 23.34 4.05 1.05
CA THR A 247 22.91 5.40 1.43
C THR A 247 23.24 6.48 0.40
N THR A 248 24.26 6.26 -0.43
CA THR A 248 24.81 7.32 -1.30
C THR A 248 24.80 6.98 -2.79
N ASP A 249 24.82 5.71 -3.20
CA ASP A 249 24.89 5.39 -4.64
C ASP A 249 23.52 5.61 -5.32
N PRO A 250 23.41 6.52 -6.32
CA PRO A 250 22.17 6.77 -7.05
C PRO A 250 21.59 5.52 -7.70
N ARG A 251 22.42 4.57 -8.13
CA ARG A 251 21.96 3.35 -8.79
C ARG A 251 21.29 2.41 -7.80
N VAL A 252 21.92 2.19 -6.65
CA VAL A 252 21.38 1.36 -5.57
C VAL A 252 20.05 1.95 -5.08
N LEU A 253 20.03 3.25 -4.81
CA LEU A 253 18.86 3.96 -4.31
C LEU A 253 17.66 3.93 -5.27
N THR A 254 17.90 4.05 -6.57
CA THR A 254 16.83 4.00 -7.58
C THR A 254 16.24 2.62 -7.74
N VAL A 255 17.09 1.60 -7.83
CA VAL A 255 16.66 0.20 -7.93
C VAL A 255 15.87 -0.19 -6.66
N LEU A 256 16.38 0.19 -5.48
CA LEU A 256 15.69 -0.03 -4.21
C LEU A 256 14.30 0.64 -4.18
N THR A 257 14.19 1.89 -4.67
CA THR A 257 12.90 2.59 -4.79
C THR A 257 11.92 1.83 -5.67
N GLY A 258 12.39 1.32 -6.81
CA GLY A 258 11.59 0.51 -7.74
C GLY A 258 11.01 -0.73 -7.05
N PHE A 259 11.82 -1.45 -6.29
CA PHE A 259 11.38 -2.64 -5.54
C PHE A 259 10.44 -2.32 -4.39
N ILE A 260 10.70 -1.25 -3.62
CA ILE A 260 9.78 -0.79 -2.57
C ILE A 260 8.40 -0.52 -3.18
N LEU A 261 8.33 0.19 -4.30
CA LEU A 261 7.08 0.48 -4.98
C LEU A 261 6.47 -0.75 -5.65
N LEU A 262 7.26 -1.75 -6.04
CA LEU A 262 6.79 -3.00 -6.66
C LEU A 262 6.06 -3.89 -5.64
N VAL A 263 6.58 -3.99 -4.42
CA VAL A 263 6.02 -4.81 -3.34
C VAL A 263 4.87 -4.10 -2.62
N TYR A 264 4.91 -2.76 -2.55
CA TYR A 264 3.87 -1.95 -1.90
C TYR A 264 2.41 -2.31 -2.29
N PRO A 265 2.07 -2.56 -3.57
CA PRO A 265 0.79 -3.12 -3.99
C PRO A 265 0.29 -4.28 -3.16
N ILE A 266 1.15 -5.25 -2.83
CA ILE A 266 0.79 -6.46 -2.08
C ILE A 266 0.33 -6.07 -0.68
N GLY A 267 1.10 -5.22 0.02
CA GLY A 267 0.74 -4.73 1.35
C GLY A 267 -0.54 -3.91 1.34
N ARG A 268 -0.76 -3.09 0.29
CA ARG A 268 -1.97 -2.28 0.16
C ARG A 268 -3.22 -3.13 -0.12
N LEU A 269 -3.10 -4.18 -0.96
CA LEU A 269 -4.16 -5.16 -1.18
C LEU A 269 -4.49 -5.93 0.10
N ALA A 270 -3.48 -6.37 0.84
CA ALA A 270 -3.66 -7.07 2.12
C ALA A 270 -4.40 -6.19 3.14
N TRP A 271 -4.10 -4.89 3.18
CA TRP A 271 -4.81 -3.91 4.01
C TRP A 271 -6.28 -3.75 3.57
N PHE A 272 -6.55 -3.67 2.27
CA PHE A 272 -7.91 -3.64 1.71
C PHE A 272 -8.71 -4.91 2.09
N PHE A 273 -8.10 -6.09 2.00
CA PHE A 273 -8.78 -7.34 2.41
C PHE A 273 -8.95 -7.44 3.92
N THR A 274 -8.05 -6.88 4.71
CA THR A 274 -8.21 -6.77 6.16
C THR A 274 -9.43 -5.91 6.52
N TYR A 275 -9.67 -4.83 5.76
CA TYR A 275 -10.87 -4.02 5.93
C TYR A 275 -12.16 -4.78 5.61
N ILE A 276 -12.17 -5.56 4.52
CA ILE A 276 -13.33 -6.42 4.19
C ILE A 276 -13.54 -7.48 5.27
N ASP A 277 -12.49 -8.15 5.74
CA ASP A 277 -12.56 -9.13 6.83
C ASP A 277 -13.20 -8.54 8.10
N LEU A 278 -12.79 -7.32 8.48
CA LEU A 278 -13.38 -6.63 9.62
C LEU A 278 -14.87 -6.37 9.45
N ARG A 279 -15.30 -5.91 8.26
CA ARG A 279 -16.72 -5.68 7.99
C ARG A 279 -17.52 -6.98 7.99
N VAL A 280 -16.99 -8.04 7.40
CA VAL A 280 -17.65 -9.36 7.41
C VAL A 280 -17.79 -9.88 8.84
N ARG A 281 -16.75 -9.74 9.67
CA ARG A 281 -16.74 -10.26 11.05
C ARG A 281 -17.59 -9.44 12.02
N LEU A 282 -17.52 -8.11 11.94
CA LEU A 282 -18.08 -7.22 12.96
C LEU A 282 -19.45 -6.66 12.57
N ASP A 283 -19.66 -6.41 11.29
CA ASP A 283 -20.91 -5.86 10.77
C ASP A 283 -21.80 -6.93 10.11
N CYS A 284 -21.40 -8.21 10.15
CA CYS A 284 -22.07 -9.34 9.48
C CYS A 284 -22.38 -9.02 8.01
N TRP A 285 -21.47 -8.31 7.34
CA TRP A 285 -21.72 -7.70 6.04
C TRP A 285 -22.12 -8.73 4.96
N ASP A 286 -21.65 -9.99 5.05
CA ASP A 286 -22.10 -11.07 4.15
C ASP A 286 -23.62 -11.37 4.27
N MET A 287 -24.18 -11.33 5.48
CA MET A 287 -25.63 -11.51 5.69
C MET A 287 -26.42 -10.32 5.17
N GLU A 288 -25.94 -9.10 5.41
CA GLU A 288 -26.60 -7.86 4.95
C GLU A 288 -26.67 -7.80 3.42
N LEU A 289 -25.57 -8.14 2.74
CA LEU A 289 -25.52 -8.17 1.29
C LEU A 289 -26.49 -9.21 0.72
N ARG A 290 -26.57 -10.41 1.33
CA ARG A 290 -27.55 -11.44 0.96
C ARG A 290 -29.00 -10.99 1.19
N MET A 291 -29.30 -10.33 2.31
CA MET A 291 -30.65 -9.81 2.58
C MET A 291 -31.05 -8.74 1.56
N THR A 292 -30.12 -7.86 1.19
CA THR A 292 -30.34 -6.82 0.17
C THR A 292 -30.62 -7.43 -1.19
N GLU A 293 -29.87 -8.47 -1.57
CA GLU A 293 -30.12 -9.22 -2.81
C GLU A 293 -31.49 -9.90 -2.81
N VAL A 294 -31.86 -10.57 -1.72
CA VAL A 294 -33.18 -11.21 -1.59
C VAL A 294 -34.29 -10.17 -1.67
N ALA A 295 -34.15 -9.02 -1.00
CA ALA A 295 -35.12 -7.93 -1.06
C ALA A 295 -35.28 -7.37 -2.49
N GLN A 296 -34.18 -7.18 -3.22
CA GLN A 296 -34.23 -6.75 -4.63
C GLN A 296 -34.93 -7.79 -5.51
N ASN A 297 -34.64 -9.08 -5.30
CA ASN A 297 -35.27 -10.17 -6.04
C ASN A 297 -36.78 -10.23 -5.75
N LEU A 298 -37.21 -10.04 -4.50
CA LEU A 298 -38.62 -9.97 -4.13
C LEU A 298 -39.33 -8.76 -4.75
N ASN A 299 -38.72 -7.58 -4.71
CA ASN A 299 -39.29 -6.37 -5.33
C ASN A 299 -39.41 -6.50 -6.86
N SER A 300 -38.43 -7.12 -7.52
CA SER A 300 -38.50 -7.35 -8.97
C SER A 300 -39.59 -8.36 -9.38
N ARG A 301 -39.88 -9.34 -8.51
CA ARG A 301 -40.97 -10.31 -8.70
C ARG A 301 -42.35 -9.72 -8.37
N GLY A 302 -42.47 -8.86 -7.36
CA GLY A 302 -43.73 -8.19 -7.02
C GLY A 302 -44.15 -7.09 -8.02
N ALA A 303 -43.21 -6.52 -8.78
CA ALA A 303 -43.51 -5.55 -9.84
C ALA A 303 -43.88 -6.19 -11.20
N SER A 304 -43.78 -7.52 -11.31
CA SER A 304 -44.13 -8.29 -12.53
C SER A 304 -45.42 -9.09 -12.40
N SER A 305 -46.17 -8.89 -11.31
CA SER A 305 -47.54 -9.38 -11.08
C SER A 305 -48.53 -8.22 -11.06
#